data_AF-A0A4R2J8X2-F1
#
_entry.id   AF-A0A4R2J8X2-F1
#
_cell.length_a   1.000
_cell.length_b   1.000
_cell.length_c   1.000
_cell.angle_alpha   90.00
_cell.angle_beta   90.00
_cell.angle_gamma   90.00
#
_symmetry.space_group_name_H-M   'P 1'
#
loop_
_entity.id
_entity.type
_entity.pdbx_description
1 polymer ?
#
loop_
_entity_poly.entity_id
_entity_poly.type
_entity_poly.pdbx_seq_one_letter_code
_entity_poly.pdbx_strand_id
1 'polypeptide(L)'
;MIGPGTRPNESEKEMRKISALLGGLLVTTGVFLATSPAAHAASCDGTYTIIVGGTGDNDSNAPYWGGNISQRVGYPAQPIGYNARQGVNEVNRLIRDQRNACPGQHVKAIGFSLGAAVVHTWVTENWQTIDNTNAVLIADPKRAAGPGNAGAAGHPAVAPWIGFPLAYTDNFFGNLPTLTLCTDDIICDIDASSGLPGYLWEGKHGNYNFNVDVYSDDAGGQWYNGVYYP
;
A
#
# COMPACT_ATOMS: atom_id res chain seq x y z
N MET A 1 74.66 -25.06 -3.46
CA MET A 1 75.09 -26.47 -3.52
C MET A 1 74.20 -27.21 -2.52
N ILE A 2 73.08 -27.79 -2.97
CA ILE A 2 72.93 -29.25 -3.25
C ILE A 2 73.47 -30.02 -2.03
N GLY A 3 72.67 -30.45 -1.05
CA GLY A 3 71.49 -31.35 -1.08
C GLY A 3 71.74 -32.41 0.02
N PRO A 4 71.01 -33.53 0.11
CA PRO A 4 69.58 -33.81 -0.06
C PRO A 4 68.96 -34.29 1.28
N GLY A 5 67.63 -34.44 1.40
CA GLY A 5 66.96 -35.76 1.44
C GLY A 5 67.05 -36.41 2.84
N THR A 6 65.99 -36.87 3.51
CA THR A 6 64.84 -37.65 3.05
C THR A 6 63.79 -37.67 4.18
N ARG A 7 62.50 -37.71 3.81
CA ARG A 7 61.42 -38.15 4.73
C ARG A 7 61.54 -39.65 4.95
N PRO A 8 61.01 -40.21 6.05
CA PRO A 8 59.70 -40.85 5.89
C PRO A 8 58.77 -40.86 7.13
N ASN A 9 57.49 -40.99 6.78
CA ASN A 9 56.43 -41.81 7.35
C ASN A 9 55.79 -41.46 8.71
N GLU A 10 54.54 -41.01 8.56
CA GLU A 10 53.38 -41.37 9.38
C GLU A 10 53.42 -42.83 9.85
N SER A 11 53.29 -43.01 11.16
CA SER A 11 52.44 -44.05 11.76
C SER A 11 52.57 -43.90 13.28
N GLU A 12 51.48 -43.42 13.88
CA GLU A 12 50.96 -43.86 15.16
C GLU A 12 51.97 -44.34 16.21
N LYS A 13 52.24 -43.51 17.22
CA LYS A 13 52.07 -44.00 18.60
C LYS A 13 52.13 -42.89 19.65
N GLU A 14 51.04 -42.85 20.39
CA GLU A 14 51.04 -42.79 21.85
C GLU A 14 51.64 -41.57 22.56
N MET A 15 50.71 -40.69 22.94
CA MET A 15 50.31 -40.58 24.34
C MET A 15 51.45 -40.50 25.35
N ARG A 16 51.84 -39.27 25.71
CA ARG A 16 52.13 -38.85 27.09
C ARG A 16 52.68 -37.42 27.09
N LYS A 17 51.90 -36.49 27.65
CA LYS A 17 52.24 -35.83 28.93
C LYS A 17 51.29 -34.66 29.23
N ILE A 18 50.69 -34.74 30.43
CA ILE A 18 50.55 -33.63 31.41
C ILE A 18 49.50 -32.58 31.02
N SER A 19 48.47 -32.23 31.79
CA SER A 19 48.02 -32.56 33.14
C SER A 19 46.60 -31.98 33.23
N ALA A 20 45.61 -32.75 33.69
CA ALA A 20 44.97 -32.50 34.98
C ALA A 20 44.71 -31.02 35.30
N LEU A 21 43.44 -30.59 35.27
CA LEU A 21 42.75 -30.19 36.50
C LEU A 21 41.25 -30.03 36.27
N LEU A 22 40.52 -30.69 37.16
CA LEU A 22 39.08 -30.67 37.35
C LEU A 22 38.58 -29.27 37.74
N GLY A 23 37.36 -28.94 37.35
CA GLY A 23 36.61 -27.83 37.92
C GLY A 23 35.20 -27.81 37.33
N GLY A 24 34.27 -28.46 38.02
CA GLY A 24 32.90 -28.62 37.56
C GLY A 24 32.18 -27.30 37.32
N LEU A 25 31.33 -27.30 36.30
CA LEU A 25 30.21 -26.37 36.22
C LEU A 25 29.05 -27.08 35.55
N LEU A 26 28.13 -27.58 36.38
CA LEU A 26 26.75 -27.87 35.96
C LEU A 26 26.13 -26.52 35.58
N VAL A 27 26.22 -26.16 34.30
CA VAL A 27 25.40 -25.08 33.77
C VAL A 27 24.05 -25.72 33.44
N THR A 28 23.11 -25.48 34.34
CA THR A 28 21.67 -25.65 34.09
C THR A 28 21.33 -24.97 32.77
N THR A 29 20.98 -25.74 31.75
CA THR A 29 20.35 -25.22 30.54
C THR A 29 18.98 -24.71 30.95
N GLY A 30 18.91 -23.45 31.37
CA GLY A 30 17.66 -22.75 31.53
C GLY A 30 17.00 -22.70 30.16
N VAL A 31 15.91 -23.45 29.99
CA VAL A 31 14.99 -23.24 28.88
C VAL A 31 14.41 -21.85 29.11
N PHE A 32 15.04 -20.85 28.50
CA PHE A 32 14.37 -19.57 28.29
C PHE A 32 13.23 -19.88 27.32
N LEU A 33 12.05 -20.15 27.87
CA LEU A 33 10.82 -19.90 27.15
C LEU A 33 10.83 -18.40 26.90
N ALA A 34 11.39 -17.99 25.77
CA ALA A 34 11.11 -16.70 25.19
C ALA A 34 9.59 -16.70 25.04
N THR A 35 8.90 -16.10 26.00
CA THR A 35 7.51 -15.72 25.84
C THR A 35 7.55 -14.67 24.76
N SER A 36 7.44 -15.10 23.50
CA SER A 36 7.10 -14.21 22.41
C SER A 36 5.93 -13.37 22.93
N PRO A 37 5.98 -12.03 22.81
CA PRO A 37 4.84 -11.22 23.19
C PRO A 37 3.62 -11.85 22.51
N ALA A 38 2.56 -12.08 23.28
CA ALA A 38 1.33 -12.59 22.70
C ALA A 38 1.00 -11.65 21.52
N ALA A 39 0.96 -12.20 20.31
CA ALA A 39 0.52 -11.45 19.16
C ALA A 39 -0.94 -11.09 19.45
N HIS A 40 -1.16 -9.87 19.92
CA HIS A 40 -2.50 -9.33 20.01
C HIS A 40 -2.99 -9.24 18.57
N ALA A 41 -3.95 -10.09 18.23
CA ALA A 41 -4.73 -9.90 17.01
C ALA A 41 -5.19 -8.44 17.02
N ALA A 42 -5.01 -7.74 15.89
CA ALA A 42 -5.55 -6.40 15.74
C ALA A 42 -7.03 -6.43 16.14
N SER A 43 -7.50 -5.42 16.88
CA SER A 43 -8.91 -5.40 17.26
C SER A 43 -9.78 -5.45 16.00
N CYS A 44 -10.77 -6.34 16.01
CA CYS A 44 -11.78 -6.41 14.97
C CYS A 44 -12.90 -5.36 15.18
N ASP A 45 -12.77 -4.49 16.18
CA ASP A 45 -13.71 -3.40 16.43
C ASP A 45 -13.51 -2.26 15.43
N GLY A 46 -14.59 -1.51 15.18
CA GLY A 46 -14.58 -0.33 14.30
C GLY A 46 -14.28 -0.67 12.84
N THR A 47 -13.67 0.28 12.14
CA THR A 47 -13.40 0.21 10.70
C THR A 47 -11.92 0.01 10.45
N TYR A 48 -11.61 -0.96 9.58
CA TYR A 48 -10.26 -1.15 9.04
C TYR A 48 -10.04 -0.16 7.90
N THR A 49 -9.46 1.00 8.24
CA THR A 49 -9.13 2.03 7.26
C THR A 49 -7.76 1.76 6.67
N ILE A 50 -7.73 1.47 5.37
CA ILE A 50 -6.50 1.26 4.59
C ILE A 50 -6.29 2.43 3.64
N ILE A 51 -5.09 3.02 3.68
CA ILE A 51 -4.75 4.15 2.80
C ILE A 51 -3.68 3.80 1.79
N VAL A 52 -3.77 4.42 0.61
CA VAL A 52 -2.83 4.30 -0.50
C VAL A 52 -2.34 5.69 -0.91
N GLY A 53 -1.06 5.92 -0.71
CA GLY A 53 -0.33 7.14 -1.05
C GLY A 53 -0.28 7.41 -2.55
N GLY A 54 -0.03 8.66 -2.91
CA GLY A 54 0.15 9.09 -4.29
C GLY A 54 1.58 8.88 -4.80
N THR A 55 1.90 9.49 -5.94
CA THR A 55 3.25 9.44 -6.53
C THR A 55 4.31 9.92 -5.52
N GLY A 56 5.34 9.10 -5.30
CA GLY A 56 6.42 9.37 -4.35
C GLY A 56 6.12 9.07 -2.87
N ASP A 57 4.89 8.67 -2.53
CA ASP A 57 4.50 8.24 -1.17
C ASP A 57 4.55 6.71 -1.08
N ASN A 58 5.78 6.17 -1.14
CA ASN A 58 6.06 4.74 -1.26
C ASN A 58 5.45 3.87 -0.15
N ASP A 59 5.33 4.41 1.06
CA ASP A 59 4.84 3.69 2.24
C ASP A 59 3.48 4.21 2.73
N SER A 60 2.79 5.03 1.90
CA SER A 60 1.57 5.75 2.28
C SER A 60 1.72 6.49 3.62
N ASN A 61 2.88 7.08 3.89
CA ASN A 61 3.27 7.66 5.18
C ASN A 61 3.44 9.18 5.14
N ALA A 62 3.09 9.81 4.02
CA ALA A 62 3.16 11.25 3.89
C ALA A 62 2.44 11.98 5.04
N PRO A 63 3.00 13.11 5.53
CA PRO A 63 2.56 13.74 6.79
C PRO A 63 1.18 14.39 6.72
N TYR A 64 0.58 14.51 5.53
CA TYR A 64 -0.77 15.06 5.39
C TYR A 64 -1.87 14.06 5.79
N TRP A 65 -1.57 12.75 5.83
CA TRP A 65 -2.54 11.74 6.25
C TRP A 65 -2.85 11.86 7.74
N GLY A 66 -4.13 12.05 8.08
CA GLY A 66 -4.62 12.12 9.46
C GLY A 66 -5.82 11.21 9.72
N GLY A 67 -6.19 11.07 10.99
CA GLY A 67 -7.34 10.27 11.44
C GLY A 67 -7.01 8.83 11.82
N ASN A 68 -8.02 7.99 11.96
CA ASN A 68 -7.88 6.59 12.38
C ASN A 68 -7.50 5.69 11.19
N ILE A 69 -6.18 5.56 10.97
CA ILE A 69 -5.59 4.73 9.91
C ILE A 69 -5.14 3.39 10.51
N SER A 70 -5.72 2.30 10.05
CA SER A 70 -5.36 0.94 10.47
C SER A 70 -4.19 0.38 9.67
N GLN A 71 -4.13 0.70 8.37
CA GLN A 71 -3.14 0.14 7.44
C GLN A 71 -2.68 1.16 6.42
N ARG A 72 -1.38 1.10 6.09
CA ARG A 72 -0.73 1.89 5.05
C ARG A 72 -0.19 0.95 3.98
N VAL A 73 -0.47 1.23 2.71
CA VAL A 73 -0.03 0.37 1.59
C VAL A 73 1.37 0.76 1.13
N GLY A 74 2.27 -0.21 1.08
CA GLY A 74 3.60 -0.05 0.52
C GLY A 74 3.65 -0.44 -0.96
N TYR A 75 4.14 0.43 -1.83
CA TYR A 75 4.38 0.14 -3.24
C TYR A 75 5.38 1.13 -3.87
N PRO A 76 5.90 0.89 -5.09
CA PRO A 76 6.92 1.76 -5.67
C PRO A 76 6.48 3.22 -5.92
N ALA A 77 5.17 3.51 -5.93
CA ALA A 77 4.61 4.85 -6.08
C ALA A 77 5.16 5.68 -7.25
N GLN A 78 5.45 5.02 -8.39
CA GLN A 78 5.75 5.71 -9.66
C GLN A 78 4.56 5.58 -10.60
N PRO A 79 4.27 6.59 -11.44
CA PRO A 79 3.08 6.64 -12.30
C PRO A 79 3.25 5.75 -13.55
N ILE A 80 3.49 4.46 -13.31
CA ILE A 80 3.66 3.43 -14.32
C ILE A 80 2.75 2.27 -13.93
N GLY A 81 2.04 1.70 -14.90
CA GLY A 81 1.04 0.66 -14.72
C GLY A 81 1.57 -0.57 -14.01
N TYR A 82 2.81 -0.99 -14.30
CA TYR A 82 3.46 -2.07 -13.56
C TYR A 82 3.55 -1.79 -12.05
N ASN A 83 3.87 -0.57 -11.64
CA ASN A 83 3.97 -0.19 -10.24
C ASN A 83 2.57 -0.03 -9.61
N ALA A 84 1.60 0.52 -10.35
CA ALA A 84 0.21 0.56 -9.92
C ALA A 84 -0.35 -0.86 -9.66
N ARG A 85 -0.03 -1.83 -10.54
CA ARG A 85 -0.39 -3.24 -10.34
C ARG A 85 0.17 -3.80 -9.03
N GLN A 86 1.40 -3.46 -8.64
CA GLN A 86 1.94 -3.89 -7.35
C GLN A 86 1.12 -3.34 -6.18
N GLY A 87 0.72 -2.06 -6.23
CA GLY A 87 -0.19 -1.47 -5.26
C GLY A 87 -1.55 -2.18 -5.21
N VAL A 88 -2.15 -2.50 -6.37
CA VAL A 88 -3.44 -3.22 -6.45
C VAL A 88 -3.34 -4.59 -5.77
N ASN A 89 -2.26 -5.32 -6.05
CA ASN A 89 -2.02 -6.63 -5.46
C ASN A 89 -1.85 -6.54 -3.95
N GLU A 90 -1.16 -5.51 -3.45
CA GLU A 90 -0.92 -5.29 -2.03
C GLU A 90 -2.20 -4.89 -1.28
N VAL A 91 -3.02 -3.99 -1.84
CA VAL A 91 -4.35 -3.67 -1.32
C VAL A 91 -5.18 -4.95 -1.19
N ASN A 92 -5.24 -5.75 -2.26
CA ASN A 92 -6.00 -6.99 -2.27
C ASN A 92 -5.51 -7.98 -1.21
N ARG A 93 -4.18 -8.13 -1.06
CA ARG A 93 -3.59 -9.00 -0.05
C ARG A 93 -3.97 -8.55 1.35
N LEU A 94 -3.77 -7.27 1.69
CA LEU A 94 -4.04 -6.72 3.02
C LEU A 94 -5.52 -6.82 3.39
N ILE A 95 -6.42 -6.50 2.46
CA ILE A 95 -7.87 -6.59 2.70
C ILE A 95 -8.29 -8.05 2.90
N ARG A 96 -7.76 -8.99 2.11
CA ARG A 96 -8.07 -10.41 2.28
C ARG A 96 -7.50 -10.97 3.59
N ASP A 97 -6.30 -10.58 3.97
CA ASP A 97 -5.70 -10.94 5.24
C ASP A 97 -6.56 -10.41 6.41
N GLN A 98 -7.04 -9.17 6.31
CA GLN A 98 -7.95 -8.60 7.30
C GLN A 98 -9.30 -9.32 7.34
N ARG A 99 -9.88 -9.65 6.19
CA ARG A 99 -11.14 -10.42 6.11
C ARG A 99 -10.99 -11.81 6.74
N ASN A 100 -9.84 -12.47 6.56
CA ASN A 100 -9.56 -13.76 7.19
C ASN A 100 -9.43 -13.63 8.72
N ALA A 101 -8.84 -12.55 9.22
CA ALA A 101 -8.67 -12.30 10.65
C ALA A 101 -9.97 -11.80 11.33
N CYS A 102 -10.72 -10.94 10.64
CA CYS A 102 -11.90 -10.23 11.13
C CYS A 102 -13.02 -10.22 10.06
N PRO A 103 -13.74 -11.35 9.87
CA PRO A 103 -14.70 -11.51 8.75
C PRO A 103 -15.83 -10.46 8.71
N GLY A 104 -16.23 -9.93 9.87
CA GLY A 104 -17.34 -8.96 9.98
C GLY A 104 -16.92 -7.49 10.04
N GLN A 105 -15.63 -7.17 10.13
CA GLN A 105 -15.19 -5.78 10.30
C GLN A 105 -15.42 -4.98 9.01
N HIS A 106 -15.83 -3.72 9.10
CA HIS A 106 -15.95 -2.90 7.90
C HIS A 106 -14.55 -2.53 7.36
N VAL A 107 -14.37 -2.46 6.03
CA VAL A 107 -13.12 -2.01 5.41
C VAL A 107 -13.38 -0.73 4.62
N LYS A 108 -12.54 0.28 4.83
CA LYS A 108 -12.57 1.52 4.07
C LYS A 108 -11.25 1.74 3.36
N ALA A 109 -11.26 1.62 2.04
CA ALA A 109 -10.07 1.80 1.20
C ALA A 109 -10.01 3.22 0.64
N ILE A 110 -8.96 3.97 0.97
CA ILE A 110 -8.82 5.37 0.57
C ILE A 110 -7.54 5.53 -0.24
N GLY A 111 -7.63 6.12 -1.42
CA GLY A 111 -6.48 6.40 -2.26
C GLY A 111 -6.40 7.88 -2.62
N PHE A 112 -5.19 8.39 -2.77
CA PHE A 112 -4.92 9.73 -3.28
C PHE A 112 -4.07 9.69 -4.54
N SER A 113 -4.42 10.47 -5.58
CA SER A 113 -3.61 10.60 -6.81
C SER A 113 -3.35 9.22 -7.44
N LEU A 114 -2.09 8.84 -7.68
CA LEU A 114 -1.74 7.49 -8.11
C LEU A 114 -2.33 6.37 -7.22
N GLY A 115 -2.40 6.59 -5.90
CA GLY A 115 -3.02 5.67 -4.96
C GLY A 115 -4.53 5.55 -5.15
N ALA A 116 -5.20 6.63 -5.58
CA ALA A 116 -6.61 6.57 -5.96
C ALA A 116 -6.82 5.67 -7.19
N ALA A 117 -5.94 5.74 -8.18
CA ALA A 117 -5.99 4.82 -9.32
C ALA A 117 -5.72 3.36 -8.93
N VAL A 118 -4.87 3.12 -7.93
CA VAL A 118 -4.65 1.80 -7.35
C VAL A 118 -5.94 1.28 -6.70
N VAL A 119 -6.59 2.07 -5.84
CA VAL A 119 -7.85 1.67 -5.18
C VAL A 119 -8.97 1.50 -6.21
N HIS A 120 -9.10 2.41 -7.18
CA HIS A 120 -10.05 2.31 -8.29
C HIS A 120 -9.91 0.96 -9.00
N THR A 121 -8.69 0.65 -9.47
CA THR A 121 -8.43 -0.61 -10.18
C THR A 121 -8.74 -1.82 -9.31
N TRP A 122 -8.39 -1.77 -8.02
CA TRP A 122 -8.70 -2.83 -7.09
C TRP A 122 -10.22 -3.06 -6.95
N VAL A 123 -11.01 -2.00 -6.80
CA VAL A 123 -12.48 -2.05 -6.75
C VAL A 123 -13.03 -2.71 -8.02
N THR A 124 -12.63 -2.20 -9.19
CA THR A 124 -13.04 -2.72 -10.51
C THR A 124 -12.80 -4.23 -10.64
N GLU A 125 -11.70 -4.72 -10.09
CA GLU A 125 -11.31 -6.13 -10.21
C GLU A 125 -11.90 -7.04 -9.12
N ASN A 126 -12.29 -6.50 -7.96
CA ASN A 126 -12.62 -7.33 -6.78
C ASN A 126 -14.04 -7.13 -6.23
N TRP A 127 -14.84 -6.19 -6.75
CA TRP A 127 -16.19 -5.90 -6.25
C TRP A 127 -17.11 -7.13 -6.13
N GLN A 128 -16.92 -8.16 -6.97
CA GLN A 128 -17.72 -9.39 -6.91
C GLN A 128 -17.34 -10.33 -5.75
N THR A 129 -16.15 -10.15 -5.18
CA THR A 129 -15.53 -11.10 -4.23
C THR A 129 -15.21 -10.49 -2.88
N ILE A 130 -15.47 -9.19 -2.71
CA ILE A 130 -15.25 -8.44 -1.48
C ILE A 130 -16.58 -7.82 -1.07
N ASP A 131 -16.89 -7.93 0.22
CA ASP A 131 -18.10 -7.39 0.85
C ASP A 131 -17.76 -6.46 2.02
N ASN A 132 -18.79 -5.81 2.56
CA ASN A 132 -18.71 -4.90 3.70
C ASN A 132 -17.55 -3.89 3.60
N THR A 133 -17.41 -3.31 2.40
CA THR A 133 -16.28 -2.45 2.05
C THR A 133 -16.78 -1.23 1.29
N ASN A 134 -16.18 -0.07 1.54
CA ASN A 134 -16.33 1.11 0.69
C ASN A 134 -14.97 1.66 0.24
N ALA A 135 -15.01 2.51 -0.77
CA ALA A 135 -13.82 3.15 -1.32
C ALA A 135 -13.97 4.67 -1.39
N VAL A 136 -12.86 5.39 -1.20
CA VAL A 136 -12.76 6.84 -1.37
C VAL A 136 -11.58 7.16 -2.28
N LEU A 137 -11.86 7.78 -3.42
CA LEU A 137 -10.89 8.08 -4.47
C LEU A 137 -10.66 9.59 -4.53
N ILE A 138 -9.54 10.06 -3.98
CA ILE A 138 -9.17 11.48 -3.93
C ILE A 138 -8.25 11.79 -5.11
N ALA A 139 -8.62 12.76 -5.95
CA ALA A 139 -7.83 13.16 -7.11
C ALA A 139 -7.49 11.99 -8.06
N ASP A 140 -8.49 11.15 -8.36
CA ASP A 140 -8.30 9.93 -9.15
C ASP A 140 -8.01 10.21 -10.63
N PRO A 141 -6.83 9.83 -11.16
CA PRO A 141 -6.54 10.01 -12.58
C PRO A 141 -7.32 9.06 -13.49
N LYS A 142 -7.89 7.97 -12.96
CA LYS A 142 -8.75 7.04 -13.69
C LYS A 142 -10.23 7.43 -13.69
N ARG A 143 -10.58 8.57 -13.09
CA ARG A 143 -11.96 9.06 -13.05
C ARG A 143 -12.53 9.22 -14.47
N ALA A 144 -13.65 8.55 -14.77
CA ALA A 144 -14.40 8.81 -16.00
C ALA A 144 -15.03 10.20 -16.02
N ALA A 145 -15.32 10.70 -17.22
CA ALA A 145 -16.07 11.94 -17.40
C ALA A 145 -17.45 11.86 -16.71
N GLY A 146 -17.90 13.01 -16.20
CA GLY A 146 -19.13 13.19 -15.44
C GLY A 146 -19.39 14.69 -15.29
N PRO A 147 -19.54 15.22 -14.07
CA PRO A 147 -19.29 16.64 -13.82
C PRO A 147 -17.82 16.96 -14.15
N GLY A 148 -17.55 17.79 -15.15
CA GLY A 148 -16.18 18.01 -15.65
C GLY A 148 -15.67 16.89 -16.57
N ASN A 149 -14.40 16.96 -16.97
CA ASN A 149 -13.80 16.01 -17.90
C ASN A 149 -13.25 14.77 -17.18
N ALA A 150 -12.75 13.81 -17.95
CA ALA A 150 -12.10 12.62 -17.41
C ALA A 150 -10.74 12.96 -16.77
N GLY A 151 -10.22 12.06 -15.94
CA GLY A 151 -8.90 12.19 -15.33
C GLY A 151 -7.75 11.97 -16.32
N ALA A 152 -6.55 12.38 -15.91
CA ALA A 152 -5.35 12.41 -16.74
C ALA A 152 -4.95 11.03 -17.31
N ALA A 153 -5.33 9.92 -16.68
CA ALA A 153 -5.04 8.58 -17.20
C ALA A 153 -5.80 8.25 -18.49
N GLY A 154 -6.89 8.98 -18.79
CA GLY A 154 -7.67 8.86 -20.02
C GLY A 154 -7.11 9.68 -21.18
N HIS A 155 -6.16 10.59 -20.93
CA HIS A 155 -5.67 11.50 -21.95
C HIS A 155 -4.85 10.76 -23.02
N PRO A 156 -5.10 10.95 -24.34
CA PRO A 156 -4.44 10.21 -25.42
C PRO A 156 -2.91 10.33 -25.44
N ALA A 157 -2.38 11.46 -24.97
CA ALA A 157 -0.93 11.68 -24.86
C ALA A 157 -0.31 11.12 -23.58
N VAL A 158 -1.10 10.65 -22.61
CA VAL A 158 -0.64 10.16 -21.30
C VAL A 158 -0.82 8.64 -21.19
N ALA A 159 -1.99 8.13 -21.60
CA ALA A 159 -2.37 6.72 -21.48
C ALA A 159 -1.30 5.74 -22.05
N PRO A 160 -0.68 5.99 -23.23
CA PRO A 160 0.36 5.09 -23.75
C PRO A 160 1.62 5.02 -22.91
N TRP A 161 1.97 6.08 -22.19
CA TRP A 161 3.19 6.17 -21.39
C TRP A 161 3.04 5.51 -20.02
N ILE A 162 1.87 5.67 -19.40
CA ILE A 162 1.63 5.11 -18.08
C ILE A 162 1.25 3.62 -18.18
N GLY A 163 0.58 3.18 -19.24
CA GLY A 163 0.26 1.77 -19.50
C GLY A 163 -0.73 1.13 -18.51
N PHE A 164 -1.12 -0.12 -18.77
CA PHE A 164 -2.10 -0.85 -17.94
C PHE A 164 -1.55 -1.32 -16.59
N PRO A 165 -2.38 -1.39 -15.53
CA PRO A 165 -3.80 -1.04 -15.50
C PRO A 165 -4.09 0.45 -15.25
N LEU A 166 -3.03 1.27 -15.14
CA LEU A 166 -3.16 2.68 -14.81
C LEU A 166 -3.85 3.49 -15.92
N ALA A 167 -3.59 3.16 -17.19
CA ALA A 167 -4.21 3.79 -18.35
C ALA A 167 -5.75 3.64 -18.38
N TYR A 168 -6.39 4.57 -19.09
CA TYR A 168 -7.84 4.67 -19.29
C TYR A 168 -8.61 5.04 -18.03
N THR A 169 -9.87 5.41 -18.26
CA THR A 169 -10.80 5.88 -17.24
C THR A 169 -12.09 5.10 -17.31
N ASP A 170 -12.72 4.87 -16.17
CA ASP A 170 -14.03 4.27 -16.07
C ASP A 170 -14.72 4.72 -14.77
N ASN A 171 -15.95 4.27 -14.57
CA ASN A 171 -16.71 4.45 -13.34
C ASN A 171 -17.32 3.11 -12.89
N PHE A 172 -16.62 2.01 -13.20
CA PHE A 172 -17.11 0.67 -12.98
C PHE A 172 -16.68 0.16 -11.60
N PHE A 173 -17.55 0.43 -10.62
CA PHE A 173 -17.33 0.06 -9.21
C PHE A 173 -18.21 -1.11 -8.73
N GLY A 174 -19.02 -1.68 -9.62
CA GLY A 174 -19.97 -2.73 -9.27
C GLY A 174 -20.99 -2.26 -8.23
N ASN A 175 -21.13 -3.01 -7.13
CA ASN A 175 -21.99 -2.67 -6.00
C ASN A 175 -21.23 -2.13 -4.79
N LEU A 176 -19.91 -1.89 -4.90
CA LEU A 176 -19.13 -1.30 -3.81
C LEU A 176 -19.37 0.21 -3.73
N PRO A 177 -19.88 0.74 -2.60
CA PRO A 177 -19.99 2.18 -2.42
C PRO A 177 -18.63 2.84 -2.63
N THR A 178 -18.56 3.73 -3.61
CA THR A 178 -17.33 4.41 -3.99
C THR A 178 -17.58 5.90 -4.09
N LEU A 179 -16.90 6.66 -3.23
CA LEU A 179 -16.88 8.12 -3.27
C LEU A 179 -15.70 8.59 -4.13
N THR A 180 -15.95 9.45 -5.11
CA THR A 180 -14.88 10.10 -5.89
C THR A 180 -14.82 11.58 -5.53
N LEU A 181 -13.62 12.13 -5.37
CA LEU A 181 -13.39 13.54 -5.08
C LEU A 181 -12.48 14.16 -6.13
N CYS A 182 -12.94 15.25 -6.72
CA CYS A 182 -12.16 16.05 -7.66
C CYS A 182 -12.46 17.53 -7.45
N THR A 183 -11.44 18.37 -7.26
CA THR A 183 -11.66 19.82 -7.08
C THR A 183 -10.52 20.61 -7.70
N ASP A 184 -10.81 21.27 -8.81
CA ASP A 184 -9.90 22.16 -9.55
C ASP A 184 -8.49 21.56 -9.70
N ASP A 185 -8.43 20.32 -10.19
CA ASP A 185 -7.22 19.50 -10.22
C ASP A 185 -7.11 18.71 -11.52
N ILE A 186 -6.05 19.04 -12.29
CA ILE A 186 -5.77 18.46 -13.61
C ILE A 186 -5.61 16.93 -13.60
N ILE A 187 -5.30 16.35 -12.44
CA ILE A 187 -5.11 14.90 -12.31
C ILE A 187 -6.44 14.17 -12.47
N CYS A 188 -7.53 14.66 -11.86
CA CYS A 188 -8.85 14.01 -11.91
C CYS A 188 -9.83 14.65 -12.90
N ASP A 189 -9.46 15.79 -13.47
CA ASP A 189 -10.20 16.49 -14.53
C ASP A 189 -9.21 17.21 -15.46
N ILE A 190 -9.01 16.70 -16.67
CA ILE A 190 -8.06 17.27 -17.64
C ILE A 190 -8.42 18.70 -18.11
N ASP A 191 -9.62 19.19 -17.82
CA ASP A 191 -10.04 20.56 -18.12
C ASP A 191 -10.13 21.44 -16.86
N ALA A 192 -9.53 20.99 -15.74
CA ALA A 192 -9.49 21.77 -14.50
C ALA A 192 -8.97 23.19 -14.76
N SER A 193 -9.67 24.19 -14.20
CA SER A 193 -9.38 25.61 -14.46
C SER A 193 -7.97 26.01 -14.02
N SER A 194 -7.47 25.39 -12.96
CA SER A 194 -6.10 25.58 -12.49
C SER A 194 -5.04 25.08 -13.48
N GLY A 195 -5.38 24.12 -14.34
CA GLY A 195 -4.47 23.51 -15.30
C GLY A 195 -3.22 22.88 -14.67
N LEU A 196 -2.16 22.74 -15.48
CA LEU A 196 -0.82 22.40 -15.02
C LEU A 196 -0.27 23.38 -13.97
N PRO A 197 -0.53 24.70 -14.04
CA PRO A 197 -0.07 25.61 -12.99
C PRO A 197 -0.60 25.29 -11.60
N GLY A 198 -1.89 24.94 -11.54
CA GLY A 198 -2.55 24.43 -10.34
C GLY A 198 -1.84 23.27 -9.68
N TYR A 199 -1.46 22.31 -10.51
CA TYR A 199 -0.76 21.10 -10.10
C TYR A 199 0.69 21.37 -9.67
N LEU A 200 1.45 22.16 -10.42
CA LEU A 200 2.90 22.33 -10.22
C LEU A 200 3.27 23.41 -9.19
N TRP A 201 2.47 24.46 -9.05
CA TRP A 201 2.86 25.66 -8.27
C TRP A 201 1.81 26.15 -7.28
N GLU A 202 0.52 25.99 -7.57
CA GLU A 202 -0.55 26.52 -6.70
C GLU A 202 -1.05 25.50 -5.65
N GLY A 203 -0.55 24.27 -5.71
CA GLY A 203 -0.84 23.23 -4.71
C GLY A 203 -2.26 22.66 -4.77
N LYS A 204 -2.99 22.84 -5.88
CA LYS A 204 -4.38 22.38 -6.04
C LYS A 204 -4.51 20.88 -5.88
N HIS A 205 -3.53 20.14 -6.37
CA HIS A 205 -3.49 18.68 -6.23
C HIS A 205 -3.37 18.21 -4.76
N GLY A 206 -2.86 19.05 -3.86
CA GLY A 206 -2.81 18.77 -2.43
C GLY A 206 -3.96 19.40 -1.64
N ASN A 207 -4.92 20.07 -2.29
CA ASN A 207 -5.98 20.83 -1.61
C ASN A 207 -7.22 19.97 -1.33
N TYR A 208 -7.01 18.86 -0.64
CA TYR A 208 -8.06 17.91 -0.23
C TYR A 208 -8.04 17.69 1.28
N ASN A 209 -9.11 17.13 1.81
CA ASN A 209 -9.16 16.74 3.22
C ASN A 209 -8.54 15.34 3.42
N PHE A 210 -7.33 15.29 3.96
CA PHE A 210 -6.63 14.02 4.19
C PHE A 210 -6.87 13.40 5.57
N ASN A 211 -7.82 13.94 6.35
CA ASN A 211 -8.33 13.27 7.53
C ASN A 211 -9.34 12.19 7.11
N VAL A 212 -8.96 10.91 7.26
CA VAL A 212 -9.79 9.78 6.82
C VAL A 212 -11.12 9.65 7.57
N ASP A 213 -11.23 10.24 8.75
CA ASP A 213 -12.41 10.15 9.61
C ASP A 213 -13.58 10.99 9.08
N VAL A 214 -13.35 11.92 8.14
CA VAL A 214 -14.42 12.75 7.56
C VAL A 214 -15.23 12.01 6.50
N TYR A 215 -14.74 10.86 6.03
CA TYR A 215 -15.39 10.04 5.04
C TYR A 215 -16.17 8.92 5.72
N SER A 216 -17.48 8.87 5.46
CA SER A 216 -18.36 7.83 5.99
C SER A 216 -17.99 6.43 5.47
N ASP A 217 -18.37 5.40 6.23
CA ASP A 217 -18.21 3.98 5.89
C ASP A 217 -19.22 3.50 4.84
N ASP A 218 -20.21 4.33 4.51
CA ASP A 218 -21.16 4.12 3.42
C ASP A 218 -21.01 5.17 2.30
N ALA A 219 -19.92 5.94 2.31
CA ALA A 219 -19.73 7.02 1.35
C ALA A 219 -19.75 6.51 -0.09
N GLY A 220 -20.58 7.15 -0.92
CA GLY A 220 -20.73 6.88 -2.34
C GLY A 220 -21.11 8.14 -3.12
N GLY A 221 -20.86 8.14 -4.42
CA GLY A 221 -21.17 9.25 -5.33
C GLY A 221 -19.93 10.06 -5.71
N GLN A 222 -20.12 11.32 -6.11
CA GLN A 222 -19.05 12.19 -6.58
C GLN A 222 -19.12 13.56 -5.89
N TRP A 223 -18.00 14.02 -5.33
CA TRP A 223 -17.79 15.42 -4.98
C TRP A 223 -16.95 16.08 -6.05
N TYR A 224 -17.55 17.02 -6.77
CA TYR A 224 -16.88 17.77 -7.82
C TYR A 224 -16.99 19.27 -7.55
N ASN A 225 -15.86 19.95 -7.39
CA ASN A 225 -15.77 21.39 -7.09
C ASN A 225 -16.71 21.85 -5.96
N GLY A 226 -16.78 21.08 -4.86
CA GLY A 226 -17.62 21.38 -3.70
C GLY A 226 -19.10 21.08 -3.86
N VAL A 227 -19.52 20.44 -4.97
CA VAL A 227 -20.89 20.00 -5.20
C VAL A 227 -20.95 18.47 -5.16
N TYR A 228 -21.94 17.93 -4.45
CA TYR A 228 -22.18 16.49 -4.37
C TYR A 228 -23.17 16.02 -5.44
N TYR A 229 -22.83 14.90 -6.08
CA TYR A 229 -23.61 14.20 -7.08
C TYR A 229 -23.82 12.76 -6.59
N PRO A 230 -25.05 12.35 -6.26
CA PRO A 230 -25.34 11.00 -5.75
C PRO A 230 -25.13 9.93 -6.82
#